data_AF-A0A0B2C3J2-F1
#
_entry.id   AF-A0A0B2C3J2-F1
#
_cell.length_a   1.000
_cell.length_b   1.000
_cell.length_c   1.000
_cell.angle_alpha   90.00
_cell.angle_beta   90.00
_cell.angle_gamma   90.00
#
_symmetry.space_group_name_H-M   'P 1'
#
loop_
_entity.id
_entity.type
_entity.pdbx_description
1 polymer ?
#
loop_
_entity_poly.entity_id
_entity_poly.type
_entity_poly.pdbx_seq_one_letter_code
_entity_poly.pdbx_strand_id
1 'polypeptide(L)'
;MQAGAHRRVAVIGPSANSRRDMVGPCAFQYDLPETVTLFEGIRDRLGSVITVETAPGVQMKRNVPSIFETITIPGAAKPEPRWSEAQAAAEFEHASALAGSADLVVLTLARRRT
;
A
#
# COMPACT_ATOMS: atom_id res chain seq x y z
N MET A 1 1.86 12.05 -25.00
CA MET A 1 2.70 11.74 -23.82
C MET A 1 4.13 11.63 -24.31
N GLN A 2 5.02 12.51 -23.84
CA GLN A 2 6.40 12.55 -24.32
C GLN A 2 7.24 11.65 -23.42
N ALA A 3 7.84 10.60 -24.00
CA ALA A 3 8.73 9.70 -23.27
C ALA A 3 9.93 10.52 -22.73
N GLY A 4 10.07 10.58 -21.40
CA GLY A 4 11.15 11.30 -20.72
C GLY A 4 10.74 12.49 -19.83
N ALA A 5 9.46 12.84 -19.73
CA ALA A 5 9.02 14.03 -18.97
C ALA A 5 8.84 13.79 -17.45
N HIS A 6 8.50 12.58 -17.02
CA HIS A 6 8.18 12.30 -15.61
C HIS A 6 9.44 11.91 -14.84
N ARG A 7 9.91 12.77 -13.94
CA ARG A 7 11.05 12.53 -13.04
C ARG A 7 10.62 12.05 -11.65
N ARG A 8 9.37 12.29 -11.27
CA ARG A 8 8.79 11.95 -9.97
C ARG A 8 7.50 11.15 -10.15
N VAL A 9 7.47 9.94 -9.63
CA VAL A 9 6.29 9.06 -9.64
C VAL A 9 5.88 8.75 -8.20
N ALA A 10 4.62 9.02 -7.87
CA ALA A 10 4.04 8.66 -6.59
C ALA A 10 3.18 7.40 -6.73
N VAL A 11 3.46 6.36 -5.95
CA VAL A 11 2.64 5.14 -5.87
C VAL A 11 1.86 5.16 -4.55
N ILE A 12 0.60 5.57 -4.61
CA ILE A 12 -0.20 5.91 -3.43
C ILE A 12 -1.29 4.86 -3.21
N GLY A 13 -1.52 4.49 -1.95
CA GLY A 13 -2.64 3.65 -1.53
C GLY A 13 -2.22 2.56 -0.56
N PRO A 14 -3.15 2.03 0.25
CA PRO A 14 -2.84 1.09 1.33
C PRO A 14 -2.23 -0.23 0.84
N SER A 15 -2.52 -0.62 -0.41
CA SER A 15 -1.96 -1.81 -1.04
C SER A 15 -0.65 -1.56 -1.79
N ALA A 16 -0.21 -0.31 -1.96
CA ALA A 16 0.92 0.07 -2.81
C ALA A 16 2.19 -0.71 -2.48
N ASN A 17 2.43 -0.91 -1.17
CA ASN A 17 3.60 -1.62 -0.66
C ASN A 17 3.25 -2.79 0.28
N SER A 18 2.07 -3.41 0.09
CA SER A 18 1.62 -4.53 0.92
C SER A 18 1.90 -5.87 0.24
N ARG A 19 2.98 -6.55 0.66
CA ARG A 19 3.32 -7.91 0.18
C ARG A 19 2.17 -8.89 0.39
N ARG A 20 1.56 -8.87 1.58
CA ARG A 20 0.46 -9.78 1.92
C ARG A 20 -0.73 -9.63 0.96
N ASP A 21 -1.02 -8.41 0.52
CA ASP A 21 -2.16 -8.18 -0.37
C ASP A 21 -1.86 -8.56 -1.83
N MET A 22 -0.59 -8.80 -2.20
CA MET A 22 -0.21 -9.28 -3.54
C MET A 22 -0.43 -10.78 -3.74
N VAL A 23 -0.31 -11.59 -2.67
CA VAL A 23 -0.30 -13.07 -2.78
C VAL A 23 -1.72 -13.67 -2.90
N GLY A 24 -2.76 -12.90 -2.57
CA GLY A 24 -4.15 -13.30 -2.70
C GLY A 24 -4.60 -14.42 -1.73
N PRO A 25 -5.92 -14.70 -1.65
CA PRO A 25 -6.50 -15.53 -0.60
C PRO A 25 -6.26 -17.05 -0.75
N CYS A 26 -5.86 -17.53 -1.93
CA CYS A 26 -5.62 -18.96 -2.16
C CYS A 26 -4.12 -19.32 -2.17
N ALA A 27 -3.25 -18.42 -1.68
CA ALA A 27 -1.86 -18.75 -1.42
C ALA A 27 -1.75 -19.55 -0.12
N PHE A 28 -1.52 -20.86 -0.25
CA PHE A 28 -1.43 -21.78 0.89
C PHE A 28 -0.15 -21.62 1.71
N GLN A 29 0.92 -21.11 1.09
CA GLN A 29 2.19 -20.76 1.72
C GLN A 29 2.56 -19.35 1.29
N TYR A 30 2.57 -18.40 2.23
CA TYR A 30 2.99 -17.03 1.94
C TYR A 30 4.52 -16.98 1.92
N ASP A 31 5.11 -16.77 0.75
CA ASP A 31 6.51 -16.36 0.64
C ASP A 31 6.59 -14.84 0.49
N LEU A 32 6.40 -14.13 1.61
CA LEU A 32 6.45 -12.67 1.64
C LEU A 32 7.82 -12.10 1.27
N PRO A 33 8.96 -12.67 1.71
CA PRO A 33 10.28 -12.21 1.29
C PRO A 33 10.44 -12.14 -0.24
N GLU A 34 9.96 -13.15 -0.97
CA GLU A 34 10.02 -13.20 -2.43
C GLU A 34 8.90 -12.41 -3.13
N THR A 35 7.95 -11.85 -2.38
CA THR A 35 6.83 -11.09 -2.96
C THR A 35 7.25 -9.66 -3.31
N VAL A 36 7.11 -9.30 -4.58
CA VAL A 36 7.32 -7.94 -5.10
C VAL A 36 6.01 -7.14 -5.02
N THR A 37 6.06 -5.95 -4.44
CA THR A 37 4.90 -5.04 -4.37
C THR A 37 4.74 -4.19 -5.64
N LEU A 38 3.61 -3.50 -5.77
CA LEU A 38 3.42 -2.53 -6.86
C LEU A 38 4.48 -1.41 -6.82
N PHE A 39 4.76 -0.88 -5.63
CA PHE A 39 5.81 0.12 -5.43
C PHE A 39 7.18 -0.41 -5.85
N GLU A 40 7.57 -1.59 -5.37
CA GLU A 40 8.87 -2.19 -5.68
C GLU A 40 9.00 -2.48 -7.18
N GLY A 41 7.99 -3.10 -7.79
CA GLY A 41 7.99 -3.41 -9.23
C GLY A 41 8.06 -2.15 -10.10
N ILE A 42 7.35 -1.08 -9.74
CA ILE A 42 7.41 0.20 -10.47
C ILE A 42 8.79 0.85 -10.31
N ARG A 43 9.30 0.95 -9.07
CA ARG A 43 10.62 1.52 -8.78
C ARG A 43 11.72 0.77 -9.55
N ASP A 44 11.71 -0.55 -9.49
CA ASP A 44 12.74 -1.38 -10.11
C ASP A 44 12.64 -1.33 -11.64
N ARG A 45 11.43 -1.21 -12.19
CA ARG A 45 11.21 -1.04 -13.64
C ARG A 45 11.69 0.31 -14.17
N LEU A 46 11.52 1.39 -13.39
CA LEU A 46 11.89 2.76 -13.79
C LEU A 46 13.37 3.07 -13.53
N GLY A 47 14.03 2.28 -12.68
CA GLY A 47 15.46 2.42 -12.38
C GLY A 47 15.78 3.69 -11.58
N SER A 48 17.07 3.99 -11.43
CA SER A 48 17.56 5.07 -10.55
C SER A 48 17.42 6.49 -11.10
N VAL A 49 17.01 6.64 -12.36
CA VAL A 49 16.88 7.96 -13.01
C VAL A 49 15.59 8.66 -12.61
N ILE A 50 14.57 7.89 -12.21
CA ILE A 50 13.26 8.39 -11.79
C ILE A 50 13.11 8.21 -10.29
N THR A 51 12.72 9.28 -9.58
CA THR A 51 12.36 9.19 -8.17
C THR A 51 10.98 8.54 -8.07
N VAL A 52 10.91 7.38 -7.42
CA VAL A 52 9.65 6.69 -7.12
C VAL A 52 9.46 6.67 -5.60
N GLU A 53 8.35 7.23 -5.15
CA GLU A 53 8.00 7.34 -3.74
C GLU A 53 6.62 6.71 -3.50
N THR A 54 6.35 6.30 -2.26
CA THR A 54 5.08 5.67 -1.90
C THR A 54 4.55 6.20 -0.59
N ALA A 55 3.22 6.30 -0.49
CA ALA A 55 2.51 6.62 0.73
C ALA A 55 1.23 5.78 0.79
N PRO A 56 0.84 5.26 1.97
CA PRO A 56 -0.41 4.51 2.10
C PRO A 56 -1.63 5.41 1.93
N GLY A 57 -1.55 6.67 2.40
CA GLY A 57 -2.60 7.70 2.32
C GLY A 57 -3.81 7.46 3.23
N VAL A 58 -4.26 6.21 3.35
CA VAL A 58 -5.34 5.80 4.24
C VAL A 58 -5.05 4.42 4.83
N GLN A 59 -5.62 4.12 5.99
CA GLN A 59 -5.62 2.76 6.50
C GLN A 59 -6.77 1.97 5.88
N MET A 60 -6.47 0.80 5.33
CA MET A 60 -7.51 -0.15 4.93
C MET A 60 -8.10 -0.80 6.17
N LYS A 61 -9.34 -0.43 6.51
CA LYS A 61 -10.07 -0.92 7.69
C LYS A 61 -11.53 -1.18 7.37
N ARG A 62 -12.16 -2.07 8.15
CA ARG A 62 -13.62 -2.18 8.15
C ARG A 62 -14.25 -1.07 8.97
N ASN A 63 -15.35 -0.52 8.46
CA ASN A 63 -16.22 0.37 9.23
C ASN A 63 -16.91 -0.38 10.37
N VAL A 64 -17.38 -1.60 10.11
CA VAL A 64 -17.98 -2.50 11.10
C VAL A 64 -16.99 -3.62 11.43
N PRO A 65 -16.46 -3.71 12.66
CA PRO A 65 -15.54 -4.77 13.08
C PRO A 65 -16.15 -6.17 12.87
N SER A 66 -15.31 -7.12 12.46
CA SER A 66 -15.72 -8.53 12.38
C SER A 66 -15.60 -9.22 13.73
N ILE A 67 -16.54 -10.11 14.07
CA ILE A 67 -16.44 -10.96 15.27
C ILE A 67 -15.16 -11.81 15.27
N PHE A 68 -14.62 -12.12 14.08
CA PHE A 68 -13.40 -12.90 13.93
C PHE A 68 -12.14 -12.09 14.29
N GLU A 69 -12.21 -10.77 14.35
CA GLU A 69 -11.08 -9.93 14.80
C GLU A 69 -10.77 -10.13 16.30
N THR A 70 -11.75 -10.62 17.07
CA THR A 70 -11.60 -10.92 18.51
C THR A 70 -11.15 -12.36 18.77
N ILE A 71 -11.26 -13.25 17.78
CA ILE A 71 -10.87 -14.67 17.92
C ILE A 71 -9.39 -14.80 17.59
N THR A 72 -8.59 -15.19 18.59
CA THR A 72 -7.18 -15.50 18.37
C THR A 72 -7.05 -16.93 17.84
N ILE A 73 -6.87 -17.07 16.52
CA ILE A 73 -6.59 -18.36 15.88
C ILE A 73 -5.07 -18.56 15.85
N PRO A 74 -4.52 -19.65 16.41
CA PRO A 74 -3.10 -19.95 16.32
C PRO A 74 -2.61 -19.96 14.87
N GLY A 75 -1.57 -19.16 14.57
CA GLY A 75 -1.01 -19.04 13.21
C GLY A 75 -1.73 -18.02 12.31
N ALA A 76 -2.85 -17.43 12.73
CA ALA A 76 -3.46 -16.33 11.98
C ALA A 76 -2.75 -15.01 12.27
N ALA A 77 -2.43 -14.26 11.20
CA ALA A 77 -1.87 -12.92 11.34
C ALA A 77 -2.92 -12.00 11.95
N LYS A 78 -2.59 -11.40 13.11
CA LYS A 78 -3.44 -10.43 13.80
C LYS A 78 -3.74 -9.24 12.87
N PRO A 79 -4.95 -8.66 12.96
CA PRO A 79 -5.23 -7.39 12.28
C PRO A 79 -4.20 -6.33 12.67
N GLU A 80 -3.84 -5.49 11.72
CA GLU A 80 -3.04 -4.30 12.03
C GLU A 80 -3.81 -3.40 13.00
N PRO A 81 -3.14 -2.83 14.02
CA PRO A 81 -3.76 -1.88 14.93
C PRO A 81 -4.36 -0.70 14.15
N ARG A 82 -5.54 -0.24 14.57
CA ARG A 82 -6.14 0.96 13.97
C ARG A 82 -5.26 2.17 14.20
N TRP A 83 -5.07 2.96 13.17
CA TRP A 83 -4.44 4.27 13.29
C TRP A 83 -5.30 5.18 14.17
N SER A 84 -4.63 6.04 14.94
CA SER A 84 -5.30 7.17 15.59
C SER A 84 -5.82 8.14 14.52
N GLU A 85 -6.77 9.01 14.89
CA GLU A 85 -7.26 10.05 13.98
C GLU A 85 -6.14 10.98 13.53
N ALA A 86 -5.24 11.36 14.45
CA ALA A 86 -4.08 12.19 14.14
C ALA A 86 -3.14 11.50 13.14
N GLN A 87 -2.88 10.20 13.30
CA GLN A 87 -2.07 9.45 12.34
C GLN A 87 -2.77 9.35 10.99
N ALA A 88 -4.07 9.05 10.95
CA ALA A 88 -4.84 8.98 9.71
C ALA A 88 -4.82 10.31 8.94
N ALA A 89 -4.98 11.44 9.64
CA ALA A 89 -4.86 12.77 9.04
C ALA A 89 -3.44 13.02 8.52
N ALA A 90 -2.41 12.70 9.30
CA ALA A 90 -1.02 12.89 8.89
C ALA A 90 -0.65 12.07 7.63
N GLU A 91 -1.08 10.81 7.56
CA GLU A 91 -0.84 9.94 6.39
C GLU A 91 -1.59 10.44 5.14
N PHE A 92 -2.81 10.97 5.32
CA PHE A 92 -3.58 11.55 4.23
C PHE A 92 -2.93 12.83 3.69
N GLU A 93 -2.50 13.73 4.58
CA GLU A 93 -1.78 14.96 4.20
C GLU A 93 -0.45 14.63 3.51
N HIS A 94 0.29 13.65 4.03
CA HIS A 94 1.54 13.20 3.42
C HIS A 94 1.31 12.66 2.00
N ALA A 95 0.30 11.80 1.80
CA ALA A 95 -0.04 11.30 0.46
C ALA A 95 -0.52 12.42 -0.47
N SER A 96 -1.27 13.40 0.04
CA SER A 96 -1.72 14.56 -0.74
C SER A 96 -0.56 15.45 -1.18
N ALA A 97 0.40 15.72 -0.28
CA ALA A 97 1.62 16.45 -0.60
C ALA A 97 2.50 15.70 -1.61
N LEU A 98 2.63 14.38 -1.45
CA LEU A 98 3.36 13.53 -2.38
C LEU A 98 2.70 13.56 -3.78
N ALA A 99 1.38 13.42 -3.86
CA ALA A 99 0.63 13.53 -5.11
C ALA A 99 0.82 14.91 -5.77
N GLY A 100 0.78 15.99 -4.99
CA GLY A 100 0.95 17.36 -5.49
C GLY A 100 2.36 17.69 -6.01
N SER A 101 3.37 16.90 -5.61
CA SER A 101 4.77 17.09 -6.06
C SER A 101 5.22 16.09 -7.14
N ALA A 102 4.37 15.13 -7.50
CA ALA A 102 4.67 14.10 -8.49
C ALA A 102 4.23 14.50 -9.91
N ASP A 103 5.00 14.08 -10.91
CA ASP A 103 4.64 14.26 -12.33
C ASP A 103 3.61 13.21 -12.79
N LEU A 104 3.52 12.09 -12.07
CA LEU A 104 2.60 10.99 -12.29
C LEU A 104 2.21 10.36 -10.96
N VAL A 105 0.91 10.11 -10.77
CA VAL A 105 0.38 9.40 -9.62
C VAL A 105 -0.20 8.06 -10.06
N VAL A 106 0.26 6.98 -9.43
CA VAL A 106 -0.31 5.64 -9.53
C VAL A 106 -1.11 5.39 -8.26
N LEU A 107 -2.43 5.49 -8.36
CA LEU A 107 -3.32 5.20 -7.24
C LEU A 107 -3.66 3.70 -7.21
N THR A 108 -3.36 3.06 -6.09
CA THR A 108 -3.61 1.65 -5.85
C THR A 108 -4.83 1.49 -4.95
N LEU A 109 -5.86 0.82 -5.49
CA LEU A 109 -7.09 0.51 -4.79
C LEU A 109 -7.21 -1.00 -4.70
N ALA A 110 -7.54 -1.48 -3.51
CA ALA A 110 -7.71 -2.90 -3.27
C ALA A 110 -8.82 -3.15 -2.27
N ARG A 111 -9.21 -4.43 -2.17
CA ARG A 111 -10.11 -4.92 -1.14
C ARG A 111 -9.38 -5.94 -0.31
N ARG A 112 -9.16 -5.65 0.98
CA ARG A 112 -8.72 -6.66 1.95
C ARG A 112 -9.93 -7.33 2.56
N ARG A 113 -9.99 -8.65 2.46
CA ARG A 113 -10.88 -9.44 3.30
C ARG A 113 -10.15 -9.64 4.64
N THR A 114 -10.33 -8.70 5.56
CA THR A 114 -9.92 -8.87 6.95
C THR A 114 -10.93 -9.73 7.71
#